data_AF-A0A356K045-F1
#
_entry.id   AF-A0A356K045-F1
#
_cell.length_a   1.000
_cell.length_b   1.000
_cell.length_c   1.000
_cell.angle_alpha   90.00
_cell.angle_beta   90.00
_cell.angle_gamma   90.00
#
_symmetry.space_group_name_H-M   'P 1'
#
loop_
_entity.id
_entity.type
_entity.pdbx_description
1 polymer ?
#
loop_
_entity_poly.entity_id
_entity_poly.type
_entity_poly.pdbx_seq_one_letter_code
_entity_poly.pdbx_strand_id
1 'polypeptide(L)'
;MSLFWDNGSVIPAFRFNFITLVSSIILVSFDMVDYVVPAVFLFVYSFLVRFLLPFFIGGIPFQGDILLALLTSGTLFCTLYLLQWYGTLPMTLWGKILYGFFAGLIGFLIIGSGTSSAGYVFLILVINLLSPVIQFFEDKNLYENVSKKLIPRIKEISEV
;
A
#
# COMPACT_ATOMS: atom_id res chain seq x y z
N MET A 1 6.64 -32.93 18.40
CA MET A 1 7.81 -32.13 18.03
C MET A 1 7.48 -31.43 16.73
N SER A 2 7.58 -30.11 16.74
CA SER A 2 6.75 -29.19 15.96
C SER A 2 7.06 -29.21 14.46
N LEU A 3 5.99 -29.19 13.66
CA LEU A 3 5.97 -28.90 12.22
C LEU A 3 6.67 -27.57 11.85
N PHE A 4 6.99 -26.74 12.85
CA PHE A 4 7.71 -25.48 12.74
C PHE A 4 9.23 -25.60 12.79
N TRP A 5 9.78 -26.71 13.30
CA TRP A 5 11.22 -26.79 13.57
C TRP A 5 11.95 -27.77 12.66
N ASP A 6 11.28 -28.81 12.16
CA ASP A 6 11.93 -29.84 11.36
C ASP A 6 11.13 -30.14 10.09
N ASN A 7 11.42 -29.39 9.02
CA ASN A 7 11.18 -29.83 7.66
C ASN A 7 11.92 -28.95 6.65
N GLY A 8 12.69 -29.59 5.77
CA GLY A 8 13.34 -28.97 4.61
C GLY A 8 12.34 -28.46 3.58
N SER A 9 11.60 -27.40 3.92
CA SER A 9 10.64 -26.76 3.03
C SER A 9 11.37 -26.00 1.92
N VAL A 10 10.98 -26.31 0.68
CA VAL A 10 11.69 -26.06 -0.58
C VAL A 10 11.55 -24.62 -1.08
N ILE A 11 10.87 -23.73 -0.34
CA ILE A 11 10.62 -22.34 -0.77
C ILE A 11 11.06 -21.37 0.33
N PRO A 12 12.28 -20.79 0.23
CA PRO A 12 12.82 -19.82 1.18
C PRO A 12 11.85 -18.66 1.49
N ALA A 13 11.02 -18.27 0.52
CA ALA A 13 10.07 -17.16 0.65
C ALA A 13 9.07 -17.34 1.81
N PHE A 14 8.59 -18.55 2.09
CA PHE A 14 7.57 -18.74 3.14
C PHE A 14 8.10 -18.39 4.54
N ARG A 15 9.36 -18.74 4.83
CA ARG A 15 10.01 -18.46 6.12
C ARG A 15 10.17 -16.96 6.36
N PHE A 16 10.59 -16.22 5.33
CA PHE A 16 10.75 -14.77 5.42
C PHE A 16 9.41 -14.05 5.60
N ASN A 17 8.37 -14.47 4.87
CA ASN A 17 7.04 -13.85 5.04
C ASN A 17 6.44 -14.08 6.42
N PHE A 18 6.71 -15.22 7.06
CA PHE A 18 6.25 -15.44 8.43
C PHE A 18 6.84 -14.42 9.40
N ILE A 19 8.14 -14.15 9.30
CA ILE A 19 8.82 -13.13 10.10
C ILE A 19 8.27 -11.73 9.76
N THR A 20 8.07 -11.42 8.48
CA THR A 20 7.48 -10.16 8.03
C THR A 20 6.08 -9.96 8.60
N LEU A 21 5.24 -11.01 8.62
CA LEU A 21 3.89 -10.98 9.18
C LEU A 21 3.93 -10.75 10.70
N VAL A 22 4.72 -11.53 11.43
CA VAL A 22 4.87 -11.35 12.89
C VAL A 22 5.34 -9.94 13.23
N SER A 23 6.37 -9.46 12.53
CA SER A 23 6.89 -8.11 12.73
C SER A 23 5.86 -7.04 12.34
N SER A 24 5.04 -7.27 11.31
CA SER A 24 4.01 -6.30 10.91
C SER A 24 2.88 -6.21 11.93
N ILE A 25 2.49 -7.34 12.53
CA ILE A 25 1.49 -7.37 13.61
C ILE A 25 1.98 -6.57 14.81
N ILE A 26 3.26 -6.72 15.17
CA ILE A 26 3.88 -5.97 16.27
C ILE A 26 3.90 -4.47 15.95
N LEU A 27 4.32 -4.08 14.75
CA LEU A 27 4.38 -2.67 14.34
C LEU A 27 3.02 -1.99 14.26
N VAL A 28 2.01 -2.69 13.73
CA VAL A 28 0.62 -2.22 13.72
C VAL A 28 0.08 -2.13 15.15
N SER A 29 0.40 -3.11 16.01
CA SER A 29 -0.03 -3.09 17.42
C SER A 29 0.57 -1.95 18.23
N PHE A 30 1.72 -1.41 17.83
CA PHE A 30 2.33 -0.24 18.47
C PHE A 30 1.84 1.09 17.89
N ASP A 31 0.84 1.08 16.99
CA ASP A 31 0.31 2.27 16.30
C ASP A 31 1.40 3.11 15.60
N MET A 32 2.56 2.50 15.34
CA MET A 32 3.62 3.14 14.59
C MET A 32 3.11 3.32 13.16
N VAL A 33 2.47 2.27 12.62
CA VAL A 33 2.12 2.14 11.20
C VAL A 33 0.66 2.47 10.90
N ASP A 34 0.43 3.37 9.94
CA ASP A 34 -0.89 3.59 9.34
C ASP A 34 -1.36 2.35 8.56
N TYR A 35 -2.37 1.63 9.07
CA TYR A 35 -2.91 0.43 8.42
C TYR A 35 -3.71 0.70 7.13
N VAL A 36 -4.11 1.96 6.89
CA VAL A 36 -4.97 2.34 5.75
C VAL A 36 -4.25 2.15 4.41
N VAL A 37 -3.02 2.66 4.28
CA VAL A 37 -2.27 2.61 3.01
C VAL A 37 -1.95 1.18 2.56
N PRO A 38 -1.42 0.30 3.44
CA PRO A 38 -1.13 -1.09 3.09
C PRO A 38 -2.40 -1.89 2.79
N ALA A 39 -3.48 -1.66 3.53
CA ALA A 39 -4.74 -2.36 3.29
C ALA A 39 -5.31 -2.03 1.89
N VAL A 40 -5.31 -0.74 1.53
CA VAL A 40 -5.79 -0.31 0.20
C VAL A 40 -4.86 -0.83 -0.89
N PHE A 41 -3.54 -0.76 -0.71
CA PHE A 41 -2.59 -1.32 -1.66
C PHE A 41 -2.85 -2.81 -1.89
N LEU A 42 -2.93 -3.61 -0.81
CA LEU A 42 -3.09 -5.06 -0.89
C LEU A 42 -4.41 -5.43 -1.55
N PHE A 43 -5.48 -4.67 -1.26
CA PHE A 43 -6.77 -4.86 -1.89
C PHE A 43 -6.71 -4.61 -3.41
N VAL A 44 -6.16 -3.48 -3.84
CA VAL A 44 -6.07 -3.12 -5.26
C VAL A 44 -5.14 -4.08 -6.00
N TYR A 45 -3.97 -4.37 -5.44
CA TYR A 45 -3.01 -5.29 -6.05
C TYR A 45 -3.60 -6.70 -6.17
N SER A 46 -4.23 -7.24 -5.12
CA SER A 46 -4.85 -8.57 -5.16
C SER A 46 -6.01 -8.64 -6.16
N PHE A 47 -6.80 -7.58 -6.26
CA PHE A 47 -7.89 -7.48 -7.21
C PHE A 47 -7.37 -7.48 -8.66
N LEU A 48 -6.34 -6.68 -8.95
CA LEU A 48 -5.70 -6.63 -10.27
C LEU A 48 -5.03 -7.98 -10.61
N VAL A 49 -4.34 -8.61 -9.67
CA VAL A 49 -3.72 -9.94 -9.87
C VAL A 49 -4.78 -11.00 -10.14
N ARG A 50 -5.92 -10.99 -9.44
CA ARG A 50 -7.01 -11.95 -9.67
C ARG A 50 -7.59 -11.86 -11.08
N PHE A 51 -7.74 -10.64 -11.60
CA PHE A 51 -8.41 -10.38 -12.87
C PHE A 51 -7.47 -10.37 -14.09
N LEU A 52 -6.34 -9.67 -14.01
CA LEU A 52 -5.49 -9.38 -15.16
C LEU A 52 -4.36 -10.41 -15.36
N LEU A 53 -3.92 -11.10 -14.29
CA LEU A 53 -2.83 -12.06 -14.40
C LEU A 53 -3.18 -13.29 -15.26
N PRO A 54 -4.38 -13.90 -15.12
CA PRO A 54 -4.80 -15.00 -15.99
C PRO A 54 -5.04 -14.54 -17.44
N PHE A 55 -5.46 -13.28 -17.63
CA PHE A 55 -5.67 -12.71 -18.96
C PHE A 55 -4.36 -12.60 -19.76
N PHE A 56 -3.25 -12.28 -19.09
CA PHE A 56 -1.94 -12.13 -19.76
C PHE A 56 -1.24 -13.46 -20.03
N ILE A 57 -1.47 -14.48 -19.19
CA ILE A 57 -0.82 -15.80 -19.28
C ILE A 57 -1.67 -16.81 -20.07
N GLY A 58 -2.87 -16.42 -20.52
CA GLY A 58 -3.79 -17.30 -21.25
C GLY A 58 -4.41 -18.40 -20.38
N GLY A 59 -4.45 -18.19 -19.07
CA GLY A 59 -5.03 -19.10 -18.09
C GLY A 59 -6.54 -18.90 -17.92
N ILE A 60 -7.17 -19.76 -17.12
CA ILE A 60 -8.60 -19.66 -16.81
C ILE A 60 -8.84 -18.32 -16.08
N PRO A 61 -9.74 -17.44 -16.59
CA PRO A 61 -10.04 -16.19 -15.92
C PRO A 61 -10.51 -16.48 -14.50
N PHE A 62 -10.08 -15.66 -13.54
CA PHE A 62 -10.40 -15.78 -12.10
C PHE A 62 -9.60 -16.81 -11.27
N GLN A 63 -8.60 -17.48 -11.85
CA GLN A 63 -7.74 -18.43 -11.12
C GLN A 63 -6.36 -17.86 -10.74
N GLY A 64 -6.24 -16.53 -10.59
CA GLY A 64 -5.01 -15.95 -10.05
C GLY A 64 -4.81 -16.38 -8.60
N ASP A 65 -3.68 -17.06 -8.32
CA ASP A 65 -3.27 -17.45 -6.96
C ASP A 65 -2.74 -16.23 -6.18
N ILE A 66 -3.67 -15.49 -5.59
CA ILE A 66 -3.39 -14.28 -4.79
C ILE A 66 -2.39 -14.58 -3.67
N LEU A 67 -2.56 -15.69 -2.95
CA LEU A 67 -1.68 -16.02 -1.83
C LEU A 67 -0.24 -16.27 -2.29
N LEU A 68 -0.05 -16.98 -3.40
CA LEU A 68 1.29 -17.22 -3.93
C LEU A 68 1.92 -15.91 -4.45
N ALA A 69 1.16 -15.05 -5.13
CA ALA A 69 1.68 -13.77 -5.61
C ALA A 69 2.10 -12.85 -4.45
N LEU A 70 1.32 -12.81 -3.37
CA LEU A 70 1.64 -12.03 -2.18
C LEU A 70 2.84 -12.62 -1.41
N LEU A 71 2.85 -13.92 -1.18
CA LEU A 71 3.89 -14.57 -0.36
C LEU A 71 5.20 -14.80 -1.13
N THR A 72 5.25 -14.84 -2.45
CA THR A 72 6.49 -15.24 -3.15
C THR A 72 7.36 -14.06 -3.55
N SER A 73 6.79 -12.86 -3.67
CA SER A 73 7.43 -11.73 -4.37
C SER A 73 7.99 -10.63 -3.47
N GLY A 74 7.82 -10.72 -2.14
CA GLY A 74 8.21 -9.64 -1.23
C GLY A 74 7.24 -8.45 -1.21
N THR A 75 6.04 -8.58 -1.80
CA THR A 75 4.96 -7.57 -1.70
C THR A 75 4.70 -7.19 -0.25
N LEU A 76 4.50 -8.19 0.63
CA LEU A 76 4.15 -7.94 2.03
C LEU A 76 5.21 -7.09 2.73
N PHE A 77 6.48 -7.38 2.51
CA PHE A 77 7.56 -6.57 3.06
C PHE A 77 7.59 -5.15 2.49
N CYS A 78 7.50 -5.00 1.16
CA CYS A 78 7.57 -3.67 0.55
C CYS A 78 6.38 -2.80 0.95
N THR A 79 5.18 -3.38 1.04
CA THR A 79 3.95 -2.67 1.40
C THR A 79 3.90 -2.30 2.87
N LEU A 80 4.36 -3.20 3.75
CA LEU A 80 4.26 -3.00 5.19
C LEU A 80 5.43 -2.18 5.78
N TYR A 81 6.55 -2.05 5.07
CA TYR A 81 7.74 -1.38 5.62
C TYR A 81 8.24 -0.24 4.74
N LEU A 82 8.27 -0.42 3.42
CA LEU A 82 8.87 0.57 2.51
C LEU A 82 7.86 1.62 2.07
N LEU A 83 6.60 1.23 1.87
CA LEU A 83 5.55 2.13 1.39
C LEU A 83 5.01 3.07 2.48
N GLN A 84 5.22 2.72 3.75
CA GLN A 84 4.72 3.48 4.91
C GLN A 84 5.76 4.45 5.45
N TRP A 85 6.80 4.77 4.69
CA TRP A 85 7.85 5.64 5.19
C TRP A 85 7.29 7.04 5.48
N TYR A 86 7.29 7.43 6.76
CA TYR A 86 6.55 8.59 7.29
C TYR A 86 6.85 9.92 6.59
N GLY A 87 8.02 10.06 5.96
CA GLY A 87 8.42 11.29 5.29
C GLY A 87 7.63 11.63 4.02
N THR A 88 6.93 10.66 3.42
CA THR A 88 6.26 10.84 2.11
C THR A 88 4.77 10.50 2.15
N LEU A 89 4.17 10.26 3.31
CA LEU A 89 2.75 9.92 3.40
C LEU A 89 1.86 11.19 3.41
N PRO A 90 0.75 11.22 2.65
CA PRO A 90 -0.25 12.27 2.77
C PRO A 90 -0.94 12.23 4.14
N MET A 91 -1.33 13.41 4.66
CA MET A 91 -1.84 13.54 6.03
C MET A 91 -3.33 13.20 6.14
N THR A 92 -4.14 13.48 5.12
CA THR A 92 -5.57 13.16 5.13
C THR A 92 -5.85 11.69 4.83
N LEU A 93 -6.95 11.20 5.39
CA LEU A 93 -7.46 9.85 5.10
C LEU A 93 -7.75 9.65 3.61
N TRP A 94 -8.30 10.66 2.93
CA TRP A 94 -8.58 10.60 1.50
C TRP A 94 -7.29 10.53 0.67
N GLY A 95 -6.28 11.31 1.02
CA GLY A 95 -4.96 11.25 0.40
C GLY A 95 -4.30 9.88 0.58
N LYS A 96 -4.39 9.28 1.77
CA LYS A 96 -3.86 7.94 2.06
C LYS A 96 -4.51 6.86 1.20
N ILE A 97 -5.84 6.90 1.03
CA ILE A 97 -6.56 5.96 0.16
C ILE A 97 -6.11 6.12 -1.30
N LEU A 98 -6.04 7.36 -1.79
CA LEU A 98 -5.65 7.65 -3.17
C LEU A 98 -4.19 7.24 -3.43
N TYR A 99 -3.30 7.50 -2.49
CA TYR A 99 -1.90 7.06 -2.52
C TYR A 99 -1.78 5.53 -2.58
N GLY A 100 -2.49 4.81 -1.69
CA GLY A 100 -2.50 3.35 -1.69
C GLY A 100 -3.07 2.76 -2.98
N PHE A 101 -4.08 3.41 -3.58
CA PHE A 101 -4.66 3.00 -4.85
C PHE A 101 -3.67 3.14 -6.01
N PHE A 102 -3.03 4.30 -6.17
CA PHE A 102 -2.02 4.51 -7.20
C PHE A 102 -0.82 3.58 -7.03
N ALA A 103 -0.38 3.37 -5.79
CA ALA A 103 0.69 2.43 -5.50
C ALA A 103 0.31 0.99 -5.91
N GLY A 104 -0.91 0.53 -5.60
CA GLY A 104 -1.37 -0.81 -5.99
C GLY A 104 -1.44 -0.99 -7.51
N LEU A 105 -1.90 0.05 -8.22
CA LEU A 105 -2.03 0.04 -9.68
C LEU A 105 -0.67 0.04 -10.38
N ILE A 106 0.23 0.94 -9.97
CA ILE A 106 1.60 1.02 -10.52
C ILE A 106 2.40 -0.23 -10.13
N GLY A 107 2.19 -0.74 -8.92
CA GLY A 107 2.81 -1.96 -8.44
C GLY A 107 2.45 -3.15 -9.31
N PHE A 108 1.17 -3.31 -9.64
CA PHE A 108 0.75 -4.33 -10.61
C PHE A 108 1.38 -4.13 -11.99
N LEU A 109 1.45 -2.89 -12.49
CA LEU A 109 1.98 -2.61 -13.83
C LEU A 109 3.48 -2.92 -13.96
N ILE A 110 4.27 -2.64 -12.91
CA ILE A 110 5.72 -2.86 -12.91
C ILE A 110 6.06 -4.32 -12.58
N ILE A 111 5.36 -4.91 -11.61
CA ILE A 111 5.75 -6.20 -11.01
C ILE A 111 4.95 -7.37 -11.60
N GLY A 112 3.73 -7.13 -12.10
CA GLY A 112 2.84 -8.16 -12.64
C GLY A 112 2.63 -9.30 -11.65
N SER A 113 3.18 -10.47 -11.96
CA SER A 113 3.11 -11.71 -11.17
C SER A 113 4.18 -11.85 -10.08
N GLY A 114 4.99 -10.82 -9.82
CA GLY A 114 6.05 -10.92 -8.80
C GLY A 114 7.37 -11.46 -9.34
N THR A 115 7.64 -11.27 -10.64
CA THR A 115 8.81 -11.85 -11.32
C THR A 115 10.15 -11.22 -10.93
N SER A 116 10.14 -10.03 -10.32
CA SER A 116 11.36 -9.33 -9.94
C SER A 116 11.19 -8.51 -8.67
N SER A 117 12.02 -8.79 -7.66
CA SER A 117 12.13 -8.00 -6.42
C SER A 117 12.67 -6.58 -6.69
N ALA A 118 13.43 -6.38 -7.77
CA ALA A 118 13.92 -5.05 -8.15
C ALA A 118 12.78 -4.10 -8.55
N GLY A 119 11.65 -4.63 -9.04
CA GLY A 119 10.49 -3.83 -9.43
C GLY A 119 9.90 -2.99 -8.28
N TYR A 120 10.02 -3.46 -7.04
CA TYR A 120 9.52 -2.72 -5.87
C TYR A 120 10.30 -1.44 -5.59
N VAL A 121 11.61 -1.42 -5.85
CA VAL A 121 12.42 -0.21 -5.66
C VAL A 121 11.96 0.87 -6.63
N PHE A 122 11.71 0.51 -7.90
CA PHE A 122 11.15 1.44 -8.89
C PHE A 122 9.74 1.91 -8.52
N LEU A 123 8.89 1.01 -8.02
CA LEU A 123 7.57 1.37 -7.51
C LEU A 123 7.66 2.44 -6.42
N ILE A 124 8.55 2.27 -5.45
CA ILE A 124 8.75 3.20 -4.33
C ILE A 124 9.21 4.57 -4.84
N LEU A 125 10.13 4.60 -5.81
CA LEU A 125 10.59 5.86 -6.41
C LEU A 125 9.45 6.60 -7.12
N VAL A 126 8.64 5.89 -7.92
CA VAL A 126 7.52 6.49 -8.64
C VAL A 126 6.45 7.00 -7.68
N ILE A 127 6.09 6.23 -6.65
CA ILE A 127 5.06 6.65 -5.70
C ILE A 127 5.53 7.82 -4.82
N ASN A 128 6.82 7.87 -4.48
CA ASN A 128 7.39 9.01 -3.78
C ASN A 128 7.39 10.28 -4.63
N LEU A 129 7.50 10.17 -5.97
CA LEU A 129 7.32 11.31 -6.87
C LEU A 129 5.87 11.81 -6.91
N LEU A 130 4.90 10.89 -6.78
CA LEU A 130 3.47 11.22 -6.77
C LEU A 130 2.97 11.77 -5.43
N SER A 131 3.62 11.40 -4.32
CA SER A 131 3.33 11.90 -2.97
C SER A 131 3.15 13.44 -2.89
N PRO A 132 4.11 14.28 -3.32
CA PRO A 132 3.97 15.74 -3.23
C PRO A 132 2.83 16.27 -4.10
N VAL A 133 2.54 15.62 -5.23
CA VAL A 133 1.40 15.99 -6.08
C VAL A 133 0.09 15.76 -5.34
N ILE A 134 -0.07 14.61 -4.68
CA ILE A 134 -1.26 14.29 -3.89
C ILE A 134 -1.41 15.27 -2.72
N GLN A 135 -0.31 15.58 -2.03
CA GLN A 135 -0.30 16.56 -0.92
C GLN A 135 -0.69 17.95 -1.40
N PHE A 136 -0.23 18.40 -2.57
CA PHE A 136 -0.62 19.71 -3.12
C PHE A 136 -2.12 19.81 -3.40
N PHE A 137 -2.74 18.76 -3.93
CA PHE A 137 -4.19 18.71 -4.13
C PHE A 137 -4.96 18.68 -2.81
N GLU A 138 -4.43 17.97 -1.82
CA GLU A 138 -4.99 17.88 -0.48
C GLU A 138 -4.99 19.24 0.24
N ASP A 139 -3.85 19.92 0.23
CA ASP A 139 -3.69 21.24 0.83
C ASP A 139 -4.67 22.23 0.22
N LYS A 140 -4.78 22.26 -1.12
CA LYS A 140 -5.72 23.14 -1.81
C LYS A 140 -7.18 22.91 -1.35
N ASN A 141 -7.61 21.65 -1.26
CA ASN A 141 -8.94 21.32 -0.78
C ASN A 141 -9.14 21.67 0.70
N LEU A 142 -8.11 21.53 1.53
CA LEU A 142 -8.16 21.89 2.93
C LEU A 142 -8.30 23.41 3.08
N TYR A 143 -7.49 24.20 2.36
CA TYR A 143 -7.59 25.66 2.34
C TYR A 143 -8.99 26.14 1.94
N GLU A 144 -9.62 25.56 0.93
CA GLU A 144 -10.99 25.94 0.54
C GLU A 144 -12.02 25.63 1.63
N ASN A 145 -11.94 24.47 2.29
CA ASN A 145 -12.86 24.09 3.35
C ASN A 145 -12.70 24.94 4.61
N VAL A 146 -11.45 25.26 4.96
CA VAL A 146 -11.10 26.11 6.11
C VAL A 146 -11.55 27.55 5.84
N SER A 147 -11.27 28.10 4.65
CA SER A 147 -11.71 29.44 4.25
C SER A 147 -13.24 29.60 4.32
N LYS A 148 -14.00 28.62 3.79
CA LYS A 148 -15.47 28.61 3.85
C LYS A 148 -16.03 28.55 5.27
N LYS A 149 -15.31 27.95 6.23
CA LYS A 149 -15.73 27.87 7.64
C LYS A 149 -15.27 29.05 8.49
N LEU A 150 -14.05 29.57 8.26
CA LEU A 150 -13.49 30.66 9.06
C LEU A 150 -14.03 32.04 8.67
N ILE A 151 -14.20 32.33 7.38
CA ILE A 151 -14.74 33.62 6.92
C ILE A 151 -16.10 33.97 7.56
N PRO A 152 -17.09 33.07 7.62
CA PRO A 152 -18.37 33.37 8.29
C PRO A 152 -18.21 33.51 9.81
N ARG A 153 -17.35 32.70 10.45
CA ARG A 153 -17.08 32.77 11.89
C ARG A 153 -16.42 34.09 12.31
N ILE A 154 -15.51 34.61 11.49
CA ILE A 154 -14.89 35.92 11.75
C ILE A 154 -15.92 37.05 11.59
N LYS A 155 -16.83 36.92 10.61
CA LYS A 155 -17.89 37.91 10.39
C LYS A 155 -18.89 37.95 11.55
N GLU A 156 -19.27 36.80 12.10
CA GLU A 156 -20.11 36.70 13.31
C GLU A 156 -19.46 37.36 14.54
N ILE A 157 -18.13 37.25 14.70
CA ILE A 157 -17.41 37.86 15.83
C ILE A 157 -17.23 39.38 15.64
N SER A 158 -17.14 39.85 14.40
CA SER A 158 -16.97 41.29 14.08
C SER A 158 -18.28 42.09 14.14
N GLU A 159 -19.45 41.43 14.11
CA GLU A 159 -20.77 42.07 14.21
C GLU A 159 -21.27 42.18 15.68
N VAL A 160 -20.49 41.69 16.65
CA VAL A 160 -20.72 41.80 18.11
C VAL A 160 -19.80 42.86 18.70
#